data_AF-A0A9Q3H304-F1
#
_entry.id   AF-A0A9Q3H304-F1
#
_cell.length_a   1.000
_cell.length_b   1.000
_cell.length_c   1.000
_cell.angle_alpha   90.00
_cell.angle_beta   90.00
_cell.angle_gamma   90.00
#
_symmetry.space_group_name_H-M   'P 1'
#
loop_
_entity.id
_entity.type
_entity.pdbx_description
1 polymer ?
#
loop_
_entity_poly.entity_id
_entity_poly.type
_entity_poly.pdbx_seq_one_letter_code
_entity_poly.pdbx_strand_id
1 'polypeptide(L)'
;MKAPECFDGTQPFKFRSFIQSCQLIFHNDPVNFSQDRKEVLSATSVLIGRAAKWIEPYLSNLTNKDPNYLLNSWKLFECQLFTLFGDLNEVKQDDTELGSLRMKEGGHVSL
;
A
#
# COMPACT_ATOMS: atom_id res chain seq x y z
N MET A 1 9.70 -7.62 -17.96
CA MET A 1 9.41 -7.10 -16.61
C MET A 1 8.87 -5.69 -16.76
N LYS A 2 7.66 -5.41 -16.26
CA LYS A 2 7.08 -4.07 -16.28
C LYS A 2 7.83 -3.24 -15.25
N ALA A 3 8.33 -2.05 -15.63
CA ALA A 3 8.96 -1.17 -14.66
C ALA A 3 7.91 -0.79 -13.58
N PRO A 4 8.29 -0.72 -12.30
CA PRO A 4 7.38 -0.26 -11.27
C PRO A 4 6.94 1.16 -11.61
N GLU A 5 5.66 1.46 -11.40
CA GLU A 5 5.14 2.80 -11.62
C GLU A 5 5.76 3.76 -10.59
N CYS A 6 6.39 4.84 -11.05
CA CYS A 6 6.94 5.84 -10.15
C CYS A 6 5.82 6.67 -9.52
N PHE A 7 5.89 6.89 -8.21
CA PHE A 7 4.89 7.66 -7.47
C PHE A 7 5.51 8.93 -6.88
N ASP A 8 4.98 10.10 -7.25
CA ASP A 8 5.51 11.41 -6.86
C ASP A 8 4.77 12.06 -5.67
N GLY A 9 3.61 11.51 -5.30
CA GLY A 9 2.73 12.05 -4.25
C GLY A 9 1.93 13.29 -4.65
N THR A 10 1.80 13.62 -5.94
CA THR A 10 1.02 14.78 -6.40
C THR A 10 -0.36 14.42 -6.93
N GLN A 11 -0.57 13.17 -7.32
CA GLN A 11 -1.81 12.66 -7.91
C GLN A 11 -2.41 11.56 -7.01
N PRO A 12 -3.33 11.91 -6.08
CA PRO A 12 -3.88 10.96 -5.11
C PRO A 12 -4.54 9.73 -5.73
N PHE A 13 -5.23 9.89 -6.85
CA PHE A 13 -5.86 8.79 -7.60
C PHE A 13 -4.87 7.74 -8.14
N LYS A 14 -3.56 8.06 -8.25
CA LYS A 14 -2.52 7.10 -8.64
C LYS A 14 -2.04 6.25 -7.47
N PHE A 15 -2.37 6.62 -6.23
CA PHE A 15 -1.96 5.88 -5.04
C PHE A 15 -2.39 4.41 -5.12
N ARG A 16 -3.65 4.14 -5.50
CA ARG A 16 -4.17 2.78 -5.64
C ARG A 16 -3.39 1.97 -6.68
N SER A 17 -3.14 2.55 -7.86
CA SER A 17 -2.38 1.90 -8.93
C SER A 17 -0.94 1.59 -8.52
N PHE A 18 -0.33 2.49 -7.75
CA PHE A 18 0.99 2.29 -7.16
C PHE A 18 0.99 1.10 -6.19
N ILE A 19 0.10 1.09 -5.19
CA ILE A 19 0.01 0.00 -4.21
C ILE A 19 -0.28 -1.35 -4.87
N GLN A 20 -1.22 -1.41 -5.81
CA GLN A 20 -1.53 -2.62 -6.56
C GLN A 20 -0.32 -3.14 -7.36
N SER A 21 0.46 -2.23 -7.95
CA SER A 21 1.68 -2.60 -8.66
C SER A 21 2.74 -3.18 -7.73
N CYS A 22 2.92 -2.59 -6.54
CA CYS A 22 3.81 -3.14 -5.51
C CYS A 22 3.37 -4.54 -5.05
N GLN A 23 2.10 -4.70 -4.68
CA GLN A 23 1.54 -5.98 -4.24
C GLN A 23 1.70 -7.08 -5.30
N LEU A 24 1.48 -6.74 -6.58
CA LEU A 24 1.68 -7.68 -7.68
C LEU A 24 3.13 -8.16 -7.78
N ILE A 25 4.10 -7.24 -7.61
CA ILE A 25 5.54 -7.57 -7.63
C ILE A 25 5.88 -8.49 -6.45
N PHE A 26 5.39 -8.17 -5.25
CA PHE A 26 5.67 -8.96 -4.04
C PHE A 26 5.10 -10.36 -4.14
N HIS A 27 3.86 -10.48 -4.63
CA HIS A 27 3.20 -11.77 -4.80
C HIS A 27 3.83 -12.61 -5.92
N ASN A 28 4.41 -11.98 -6.93
CA ASN A 28 5.09 -12.67 -8.02
C ASN A 28 6.48 -13.21 -7.61
N ASP A 29 7.09 -12.69 -6.53
CA ASP A 29 8.39 -13.14 -6.03
C ASP A 29 8.42 -13.26 -4.49
N PRO A 30 7.64 -14.21 -3.92
CA PRO A 30 7.48 -14.32 -2.47
C PRO A 30 8.78 -14.71 -1.75
N VAL A 31 9.75 -15.29 -2.46
CA VAL A 31 11.06 -15.65 -1.88
C VAL A 31 11.85 -14.38 -1.58
N ASN A 32 11.93 -13.46 -2.56
CA ASN A 32 12.62 -12.19 -2.36
C ASN A 32 11.84 -11.26 -1.43
N PHE A 33 10.52 -11.26 -1.46
CA PHE A 33 9.65 -10.40 -0.64
C PHE A 33 9.11 -11.06 0.64
N SER A 34 9.83 -12.04 1.18
CA SER A 34 9.47 -12.75 2.42
C SER A 34 9.49 -11.90 3.71
N GLN A 35 9.88 -10.62 3.62
CA GLN A 35 9.96 -9.71 4.76
C GLN A 35 9.42 -8.34 4.35
N ASP A 36 8.52 -7.77 5.15
CA ASP A 36 7.95 -6.43 4.99
C ASP A 36 9.00 -5.37 4.67
N ARG A 37 10.16 -5.45 5.33
CA ARG A 37 11.26 -4.50 5.08
C ARG A 37 11.69 -4.47 3.62
N LYS A 38 11.76 -5.63 2.96
CA LYS A 38 12.17 -5.70 1.55
C LYS A 38 11.10 -5.12 0.62
N GLU A 39 9.83 -5.35 0.96
CA GLU A 39 8.68 -4.75 0.27
C GLU A 39 8.74 -3.21 0.36
N VAL A 40 8.89 -2.68 1.57
CA VAL A 40 8.95 -1.23 1.80
C VAL A 40 10.16 -0.60 1.11
N LEU A 41 11.33 -1.23 1.16
CA LEU A 41 12.52 -0.72 0.46
C LEU A 41 12.34 -0.73 -1.06
N SER A 42 11.71 -1.78 -1.61
CA SER A 42 11.42 -1.83 -3.04
C SER A 42 10.43 -0.75 -3.46
N ALA A 43 9.34 -0.56 -2.71
CA ALA A 43 8.38 0.52 -2.98
C ALA A 43 9.01 1.91 -2.82
N THR A 44 9.91 2.08 -1.83
CA THR A 44 10.62 3.34 -1.61
C THR A 44 11.53 3.69 -2.78
N SER A 45 12.12 2.70 -3.46
CA SER A 45 13.05 2.91 -4.58
C SER A 45 12.40 3.54 -5.83
N VAL A 46 11.07 3.47 -5.93
CA VAL A 46 10.29 4.02 -7.04
C VAL A 46 9.46 5.25 -6.62
N LEU A 47 9.65 5.72 -5.38
CA LEU A 47 9.15 7.03 -4.97
C LEU A 47 10.01 8.12 -5.61
N ILE A 48 9.35 9.16 -6.11
CA ILE A 48 9.98 10.33 -6.69
C ILE A 48 9.37 11.61 -6.10
N GLY A 49 9.89 12.78 -6.49
CA GLY A 49 9.26 14.06 -6.19
C GLY A 49 8.99 14.30 -4.70
N ARG A 50 7.73 14.58 -4.35
CA ARG A 50 7.33 14.91 -2.98
C ARG A 50 7.37 13.68 -2.06
N ALA A 51 6.96 12.52 -2.57
CA ALA A 51 7.00 11.27 -1.82
C ALA A 51 8.44 10.85 -1.46
N ALA A 52 9.39 11.03 -2.38
CA ALA A 52 10.82 10.77 -2.12
C ALA A 52 11.40 11.68 -1.03
N LYS A 53 11.03 12.98 -1.03
CA LYS A 53 11.47 13.91 0.02
C LYS A 53 10.90 13.55 1.40
N TRP A 54 9.68 13.04 1.44
CA TRP A 54 9.04 12.64 2.69
C TRP A 54 9.72 11.41 3.33
N ILE A 55 10.15 10.44 2.53
CA ILE A 55 10.75 9.20 3.03
C ILE A 55 12.25 9.33 3.38
N GLU A 56 12.93 10.34 2.85
CA GLU A 56 14.35 10.65 3.06
C GLU A 56 14.84 10.59 4.53
N PRO A 57 14.17 11.20 5.53
CA PRO A 57 14.59 11.09 6.93
C PRO A 57 14.57 9.66 7.46
N TYR A 58 13.65 8.81 6.96
CA TYR A 58 13.57 7.41 7.37
C TYR A 58 14.69 6.57 6.73
N LEU A 59 15.08 6.90 5.50
CA LEU A 59 16.23 6.28 4.81
C LEU A 59 17.57 6.59 5.49
N SER A 60 17.66 7.71 6.22
CA SER A 60 18.86 8.06 6.98
C SER A 60 19.15 7.08 8.12
N ASN A 61 18.17 6.29 8.55
CA ASN A 61 18.32 5.28 9.61
C ASN A 61 17.85 3.89 9.14
N LEU A 62 18.42 3.40 8.04
CA LEU A 62 18.17 2.05 7.50
C LEU A 62 18.58 0.93 8.47
N THR A 63 19.46 1.18 9.44
CA THR A 63 19.88 0.18 10.41
C THR A 63 18.89 -0.02 11.56
N ASN A 64 17.82 0.79 11.63
CA ASN A 64 16.81 0.66 12.66
C ASN A 64 16.12 -0.71 12.59
N LYS A 65 16.12 -1.44 13.70
CA LYS A 65 15.51 -2.77 13.83
C LYS A 65 14.16 -2.74 14.56
N ASP A 66 13.70 -1.56 14.97
CA ASP A 66 12.42 -1.44 15.64
C ASP A 66 11.29 -1.90 14.69
N PRO A 67 10.41 -2.82 15.13
CA PRO A 67 9.34 -3.35 14.28
C PRO A 67 8.26 -2.31 13.96
N ASN A 68 8.14 -1.25 14.77
CA ASN A 68 7.25 -0.11 14.52
C ASN A 68 7.94 0.97 13.68
N TYR A 69 9.17 0.73 13.23
CA TYR A 69 9.83 1.64 12.30
C TYR A 69 9.17 1.54 10.92
N LEU A 70 8.93 2.69 10.30
CA LEU A 70 8.22 2.80 9.02
C LEU A 70 8.77 1.86 7.94
N LEU A 71 10.10 1.74 7.84
CA LEU A 71 10.75 0.91 6.82
C LEU A 71 10.70 -0.59 7.10
N ASN A 72 10.24 -1.01 8.28
CA ASN A 72 10.21 -2.41 8.70
C ASN A 72 8.81 -3.02 8.66
N SER A 73 7.76 -2.23 8.35
CA SER A 73 6.39 -2.72 8.26
C SER A 73 5.69 -2.15 7.03
N TRP A 74 5.25 -3.05 6.14
CA TRP A 74 4.51 -2.66 4.94
C TRP A 74 3.23 -1.92 5.31
N LYS A 75 2.50 -2.44 6.29
CA LYS A 75 1.25 -1.85 6.79
C LYS A 75 1.44 -0.40 7.28
N LEU A 76 2.49 -0.14 8.08
CA LEU A 76 2.75 1.21 8.57
C LEU A 76 3.12 2.16 7.44
N PHE A 77 3.95 1.68 6.50
CA PHE A 77 4.34 2.44 5.31
C PHE A 77 3.11 2.82 4.47
N GLU A 78 2.26 1.85 4.13
CA GLU A 78 1.05 2.06 3.35
C GLU A 78 0.09 3.04 4.04
N CYS A 79 -0.17 2.88 5.34
CA CYS A 79 -1.05 3.77 6.08
C CYS A 79 -0.54 5.22 6.12
N GLN A 80 0.76 5.44 6.36
CA GLN A 80 1.32 6.78 6.38
C GLN A 80 1.36 7.40 4.98
N LEU A 81 1.74 6.62 3.96
CA LEU A 81 1.75 7.07 2.58
C LEU A 81 0.33 7.46 2.11
N PHE A 82 -0.69 6.67 2.48
CA PHE A 82 -2.09 6.99 2.22
C PHE A 82 -2.55 8.26 2.95
N THR A 83 -2.20 8.41 4.23
CA THR A 83 -2.60 9.58 5.02
C THR A 83 -2.06 10.89 4.43
N LEU A 84 -0.88 10.84 3.80
CA LEU A 84 -0.21 12.01 3.24
C LEU A 84 -0.53 12.28 1.77
N PHE A 85 -0.71 11.22 0.97
CA PHE A 85 -0.80 11.32 -0.49
C PHE A 85 -2.01 10.62 -1.09
N GLY A 86 -2.78 9.85 -0.32
CA GLY A 86 -3.98 9.16 -0.74
C GLY A 86 -5.17 10.10 -0.90
N ASP A 87 -6.21 9.63 -1.61
CA ASP A 87 -7.44 10.38 -1.77
C ASP A 87 -8.39 10.09 -0.60
N LEU A 88 -8.66 11.11 0.23
CA LEU A 88 -9.57 11.00 1.38
C LEU A 88 -11.02 10.68 0.99
N ASN A 89 -11.40 10.92 -0.28
CA ASN A 89 -12.72 10.57 -0.76
C ASN A 89 -12.86 9.08 -1.10
N GLU A 90 -11.76 8.36 -1.33
CA GLU A 90 -11.76 6.94 -1.68
C GLU A 90 -12.12 6.06 -0.46
N VAL A 91 -11.63 6.42 0.74
CA VAL A 91 -11.96 5.72 2.00
C VAL A 91 -13.46 5.74 2.32
N LYS A 92 -14.18 6.80 1.92
CA LYS A 92 -15.63 6.86 2.12
C LYS A 92 -16.40 5.86 1.25
N GLN A 93 -15.83 5.43 0.11
CA GLN A 93 -16.45 4.46 -0.78
C GLN A 93 -16.19 3.01 -0.35
N ASP A 94 -14.99 2.70 0.14
CA ASP A 94 -14.62 1.34 0.57
C ASP A 94 -15.42 0.89 1.82
N ASP A 95 -15.63 1.79 2.79
CA ASP A 95 -16.48 1.54 3.96
C ASP A 95 -17.97 1.35 3.58
N THR A 96 -18.40 1.90 2.43
CA THR A 96 -19.78 1.76 1.94
C THR A 96 -20.00 0.41 1.21
N GLU A 97 -18.99 -0.14 0.54
CA GLU A 97 -19.11 -1.44 -0.13
C GLU A 97 -19.10 -2.62 0.86
N LEU A 98 -18.38 -2.53 1.98
CA LEU A 98 -18.37 -3.55 3.03
C LEU A 98 -19.73 -3.71 3.75
N GLY A 99 -20.57 -2.68 3.75
CA GLY A 99 -21.95 -2.76 4.26
C GLY A 99 -22.96 -3.41 3.29
N SER A 100 -22.59 -3.59 2.02
CA SER A 100 -23.52 -4.02 0.96
C SER A 100 -23.48 -5.52 0.64
N LEU A 101 -22.47 -6.24 1.13
CA LEU A 101 -22.28 -7.68 0.91
C LEU A 101 -22.85 -8.56 2.04
N ARG A 102 -23.87 -8.09 2.79
CA ARG A 102 -24.65 -9.00 3.64
C ARG A 102 -25.66 -9.79 2.78
N MET A 103 -25.18 -10.91 2.26
CA MET A 103 -25.92 -12.15 1.99
C MET A 103 -27.44 -12.01 1.85
N LYS A 104 -27.94 -12.05 0.61
CA LYS A 104 -29.29 -12.56 0.34
C LYS A 104 -29.18 -14.08 0.18
N GLU A 105 -29.03 -14.78 1.31
CA GLU A 105 -28.98 -16.24 1.34
C GLU A 105 -30.40 -16.84 1.51
N GLY A 106 -30.74 -17.78 0.64
CA GLY A 106 -31.86 -18.73 0.74
C GLY A 106 -33.24 -18.15 0.39
N GLY A 107 -33.98 -18.57 -0.64
CA GLY A 107 -34.04 -19.90 -1.23
C GLY A 107 -35.09 -20.75 -0.51
N HIS A 108 -36.31 -20.78 -1.06
CA HIS A 108 -37.36 -21.80 -0.96
C HIS A 108 -37.33 -22.78 0.24
N VAL A 109 -38.36 -22.75 1.09
CA VAL A 109 -38.90 -23.96 1.72
C VAL A 109 -40.42 -23.94 1.56
N SER A 110 -40.90 -24.89 0.77
CA SER A 110 -42.31 -25.26 0.65
C SER A 110 -42.77 -25.96 1.92
N LEU A 111 -43.95 -25.60 2.42
CA LEU A 111 -44.88 -26.49 3.13
C LEU A 111 -46.32 -26.11 2.73
#